data_AF-A0A1F9EJH4-F1
#
_entry.id   AF-A0A1F9EJH4-F1
#
_cell.length_a   1.000
_cell.length_b   1.000
_cell.length_c   1.000
_cell.angle_alpha   90.00
_cell.angle_beta   90.00
_cell.angle_gamma   90.00
#
_symmetry.space_group_name_H-M   'P 1'
#
loop_
_entity.id
_entity.type
_entity.pdbx_description
1 polymer ?
#
loop_
_entity_poly.entity_id
_entity_poly.type
_entity_poly.pdbx_seq_one_letter_code
_entity_poly.pdbx_strand_id
1 'polypeptide(L)'
;MDILWVIVLLICAGVVPGIIARGMGRGFLSWWVYGTFLLPIALAHVIYLRFNEGSKACPYCHTMVRYRAKNCSKCGYEFIVF
;
A
#
# COMPACT_ATOMS: atom_id res chain seq x y z
N MET A 1 -5.60 -35.94 -0.39
CA MET A 1 -5.16 -34.99 -1.44
C MET A 1 -5.62 -33.57 -1.12
N ASP A 2 -5.96 -33.26 0.13
CA ASP A 2 -6.84 -32.14 0.48
C ASP A 2 -6.08 -30.96 1.08
N ILE A 3 -4.99 -31.22 1.81
CA ILE A 3 -4.18 -30.21 2.48
C ILE A 3 -3.33 -29.41 1.49
N LEU A 4 -2.86 -30.07 0.43
CA LEU A 4 -1.97 -29.46 -0.57
C LEU A 4 -2.66 -28.31 -1.33
N TRP A 5 -3.94 -28.48 -1.66
CA TRP A 5 -4.76 -27.42 -2.27
C TRP A 5 -5.01 -26.23 -1.35
N VAL A 6 -5.24 -26.49 -0.06
CA VAL A 6 -5.45 -25.43 0.94
C VAL A 6 -4.19 -24.56 1.08
N ILE A 7 -3.00 -25.18 1.11
CA ILE A 7 -1.72 -24.46 1.18
C ILE A 7 -1.51 -23.59 -0.06
N VAL A 8 -1.77 -24.13 -1.25
CA VAL A 8 -1.66 -23.38 -2.51
C VAL A 8 -2.62 -22.19 -2.53
N LEU A 9 -3.85 -22.37 -2.06
CA LEU A 9 -4.85 -21.30 -2.00
C LEU A 9 -4.43 -20.18 -1.03
N LEU A 10 -3.84 -20.52 0.12
CA LEU A 10 -3.36 -19.54 1.10
C LEU A 10 -2.22 -18.66 0.54
N ILE A 11 -1.25 -19.30 -0.14
CA ILE A 11 -0.11 -18.64 -0.79
C ILE A 11 -0.59 -17.69 -1.90
N CYS A 12 -1.54 -18.14 -2.73
CA CYS A 12 -2.16 -17.31 -3.76
C CYS A 12 -2.95 -16.13 -3.17
N ALA A 13 -3.68 -16.36 -2.09
CA ALA A 13 -4.48 -15.30 -1.46
C ALA A 13 -3.60 -14.21 -0.81
N GLY A 14 -2.41 -14.55 -0.31
CA GLY A 14 -1.41 -13.60 0.17
C GLY A 14 -0.85 -12.66 -0.92
N VAL A 15 -0.97 -13.02 -2.21
CA VAL A 15 -0.52 -12.17 -3.32
C VAL A 15 -1.33 -10.87 -3.41
N VAL A 16 -2.62 -10.92 -3.07
CA VAL A 16 -3.52 -9.76 -3.13
C VAL A 16 -3.04 -8.60 -2.24
N PRO A 17 -2.86 -8.76 -0.92
CA PRO A 17 -2.35 -7.67 -0.07
C PRO A 17 -0.93 -7.24 -0.48
N GLY A 18 -0.10 -8.16 -1.00
CA GLY A 18 1.23 -7.83 -1.52
C GLY A 18 1.20 -6.86 -2.70
N ILE A 19 0.33 -7.11 -3.69
CA ILE A 19 0.16 -6.21 -4.86
C ILE A 19 -0.36 -4.85 -4.42
N ILE A 20 -1.37 -4.81 -3.54
CA ILE A 20 -1.96 -3.55 -3.05
C ILE A 20 -0.90 -2.73 -2.30
N ALA A 21 -0.09 -3.36 -1.46
CA ALA A 21 0.99 -2.70 -0.74
C ALA A 21 2.09 -2.17 -1.66
N ARG A 22 2.43 -2.91 -2.73
CA ARG A 22 3.41 -2.50 -3.74
C ARG A 22 2.99 -1.20 -4.44
N GLY A 23 1.71 -1.05 -4.76
CA GLY A 23 1.14 0.19 -5.32
C GLY A 23 1.30 1.41 -4.39
N MET A 24 1.46 1.19 -3.08
CA MET A 24 1.67 2.23 -2.08
C MET A 24 3.15 2.46 -1.74
N GLY A 25 4.08 1.91 -2.53
CA GLY A 25 5.52 2.03 -2.29
C GLY A 25 6.04 1.24 -1.09
N ARG A 26 5.29 0.23 -0.63
CA ARG A 26 5.72 -0.69 0.45
C ARG A 26 6.27 -1.99 -0.12
N GLY A 27 7.13 -2.65 0.65
CA GLY A 27 7.76 -3.91 0.24
C GLY A 27 6.73 -5.01 -0.02
N PHE A 28 6.71 -5.52 -1.25
CA PHE A 28 5.81 -6.62 -1.67
C PHE A 28 6.00 -7.86 -0.79
N LEU A 29 7.25 -8.27 -0.56
CA LEU A 29 7.58 -9.50 0.16
C LEU A 29 7.12 -9.46 1.62
N SER A 30 7.35 -8.34 2.31
CA SER A 30 6.94 -8.18 3.71
C SER A 30 5.41 -8.24 3.87
N TRP A 31 4.68 -7.64 2.93
CA TRP A 31 3.21 -7.67 2.92
C TRP A 31 2.64 -9.01 2.47
N TRP A 32 3.33 -9.72 1.60
CA TRP A 32 2.95 -11.07 1.18
C TRP A 32 3.08 -12.07 2.33
N VAL A 33 4.22 -12.07 3.05
CA VAL A 33 4.40 -12.90 4.26
C VAL A 33 3.36 -12.54 5.31
N TYR A 34 3.13 -11.24 5.56
CA TYR A 34 2.10 -10.80 6.49
C TYR A 34 0.69 -11.27 6.09
N GLY A 35 0.34 -11.19 4.81
CA GLY A 35 -0.94 -11.65 4.26
C GLY A 35 -1.11 -13.17 4.29
N THR A 36 -0.03 -13.94 4.16
CA THR A 36 -0.09 -15.40 4.24
C THR A 36 -0.38 -15.90 5.66
N PHE A 37 0.09 -15.20 6.70
CA PHE A 37 -0.15 -15.56 8.10
C PHE A 37 -1.46 -14.97 8.66
N LEU A 38 -1.82 -13.76 8.24
CA LEU A 38 -2.88 -12.96 8.87
C LEU A 38 -3.80 -12.30 7.83
N LEU A 39 -4.26 -13.06 6.84
CA LEU A 39 -5.02 -12.58 5.66
C LEU A 39 -6.10 -11.51 5.96
N PRO A 40 -7.10 -11.72 6.84
CA PRO A 40 -8.14 -10.72 7.10
C PRO A 40 -7.59 -9.45 7.74
N ILE A 41 -6.60 -9.58 8.63
CA ILE A 41 -5.98 -8.46 9.33
C ILE A 41 -5.10 -7.67 8.35
N ALA A 42 -4.35 -8.36 7.49
CA ALA A 42 -3.51 -7.75 6.46
C ALA A 42 -4.35 -6.94 5.46
N LEU A 43 -5.50 -7.46 5.05
CA LEU A 43 -6.43 -6.72 4.18
C LEU A 43 -7.03 -5.50 4.88
N ALA A 44 -7.51 -5.64 6.12
CA ALA A 44 -8.02 -4.49 6.87
C ALA A 44 -6.93 -3.41 7.05
N HIS A 45 -5.70 -3.84 7.35
CA HIS A 45 -4.57 -2.94 7.57
C HIS A 45 -4.15 -2.22 6.29
N VAL A 46 -4.12 -2.91 5.13
CA VAL A 46 -3.77 -2.29 3.84
C VAL A 46 -4.81 -1.23 3.42
N ILE A 47 -6.09 -1.53 3.65
CA ILE A 47 -7.20 -0.60 3.37
C ILE A 47 -7.14 0.59 4.31
N TYR A 48 -6.96 0.36 5.62
CA TYR A 48 -6.86 1.43 6.60
C TYR A 48 -5.71 2.39 6.28
N LEU A 49 -4.53 1.89 5.92
CA LEU A 49 -3.41 2.74 5.52
C LEU A 49 -3.63 3.46 4.18
N ARG A 50 -4.54 2.98 3.33
CA ARG A 50 -4.94 3.68 2.10
C ARG A 50 -5.96 4.77 2.37
N PHE A 51 -6.82 4.61 3.37
CA PHE A 51 -7.74 5.67 3.79
C PHE A 51 -7.04 6.74 4.62
N ASN A 52 -6.12 6.34 5.48
CA ASN A 52 -5.36 7.23 6.35
C ASN A 52 -4.05 7.70 5.71
N GLU A 53 -3.88 7.51 4.39
CA GLU A 53 -2.79 8.18 3.68
C GLU A 53 -3.08 9.68 3.71
N GLY A 54 -2.37 10.42 4.56
CA GLY A 54 -2.56 11.85 4.71
C GLY A 54 -2.45 12.60 3.38
N SER A 55 -3.05 13.78 3.33
CA SER A 55 -2.77 14.78 2.30
C SER A 55 -1.83 15.83 2.89
N LYS A 56 -0.92 16.35 2.06
CA LYS A 56 -0.10 17.52 2.39
C LYS A 56 -0.51 18.67 1.48
N ALA A 57 -0.52 19.88 2.02
CA ALA A 57 -0.74 21.08 1.22
C ALA A 57 0.58 21.47 0.52
N CYS A 58 0.51 21.85 -0.75
CA CYS A 58 1.66 22.43 -1.43
C CYS A 58 1.93 23.85 -0.90
N PRO A 59 3.18 24.22 -0.54
CA PRO A 59 3.50 25.55 -0.01
C PRO A 59 3.37 26.69 -1.03
N TYR A 60 3.36 26.38 -2.33
CA TYR A 60 3.22 27.37 -3.39
C TYR A 60 1.77 27.57 -3.84
N CYS A 61 1.07 26.48 -4.20
CA CYS A 61 -0.26 26.55 -4.80
C CYS A 61 -1.40 26.15 -3.87
N HIS A 62 -1.10 25.80 -2.60
CA HIS A 62 -2.07 25.38 -1.56
C HIS A 62 -3.03 24.24 -1.93
N THR A 63 -2.75 23.53 -3.03
CA THR A 63 -3.55 22.38 -3.44
C THR A 63 -3.24 21.19 -2.53
N MET A 64 -4.26 20.44 -2.14
CA MET A 64 -4.09 19.17 -1.45
C MET A 64 -3.51 18.12 -2.40
N VAL A 65 -2.33 17.63 -2.08
CA VAL A 65 -1.67 16.53 -2.79
C VAL A 65 -1.43 15.36 -1.86
N ARG A 66 -1.35 14.16 -2.43
CA ARG A 66 -1.07 12.93 -1.67
C ARG A 66 0.23 13.10 -0.91
N TYR A 67 0.31 12.61 0.32
CA TYR A 67 1.53 12.72 1.14
C TYR A 67 2.77 12.14 0.44
N ARG A 68 2.61 11.04 -0.30
CA ARG A 68 3.68 10.41 -1.10
C ARG A 68 3.95 11.04 -2.46
N ALA A 69 3.24 12.10 -2.85
CA ALA A 69 3.50 12.78 -4.12
C ALA A 69 4.92 13.37 -4.10
N LYS A 70 5.73 13.01 -5.11
CA LYS A 70 7.07 13.56 -5.34
C LYS A 70 7.00 14.97 -5.91
N ASN A 71 5.98 15.25 -6.71
CA ASN A 71 5.74 16.57 -7.29
C ASN A 71 4.28 16.99 -7.09
N CYS A 72 4.04 18.29 -7.15
CA CYS A 72 2.68 18.82 -7.16
C CYS A 72 2.07 18.67 -8.55
N SER A 73 0.90 18.04 -8.65
CA SER A 73 0.19 17.82 -9.92
C SER A 73 -0.28 19.10 -10.61
N LYS A 74 -0.32 20.24 -9.90
CA LYS A 74 -0.74 21.55 -10.44
C LYS A 74 0.43 22.44 -10.82
N CYS A 75 1.36 22.69 -9.89
CA CYS A 75 2.46 23.65 -10.10
C CYS A 75 3.81 23.00 -10.44
N GLY A 76 3.94 21.67 -10.35
CA GLY A 76 5.20 20.97 -10.59
C GLY A 76 6.23 21.10 -9.46
N TYR A 77 5.90 21.75 -8.34
CA TYR A 77 6.80 21.84 -7.18
C TYR A 77 7.24 20.46 -6.70
N GLU A 78 8.55 20.24 -6.58
CA GLU A 78 9.14 18.99 -6.10
C GLU A 78 9.21 18.99 -4.57
N PHE A 79 8.64 17.96 -3.96
CA PHE A 79 8.74 17.73 -2.53
C PHE A 79 10.06 17.00 -2.25
N ILE A 80 11.03 17.72 -1.67
CA ILE A 80 12.20 17.12 -1.04
C ILE A 80 11.75 16.26 0.15
N VAL A 81 11.79 14.94 -0.03
CA VAL A 81 11.53 13.97 1.04
C VAL A 81 12.89 13.57 1.60
N PHE A 82 13.17 13.99 2.84
CA PHE A 82 14.39 13.65 3.58
C PHE A 82 14.39 12.18 4.01
#